data_AF-A0A3D5EJH9-F1
#
_entry.id   AF-A0A3D5EJH9-F1
#
_cell.length_a   1.000
_cell.length_b   1.000
_cell.length_c   1.000
_cell.angle_alpha   90.00
_cell.angle_beta   90.00
_cell.angle_gamma   90.00
#
_symmetry.space_group_name_H-M   'P 1'
#
loop_
_entity.id
_entity.type
_entity.pdbx_description
1 polymer ?
#
loop_
_entity_poly.entity_id
_entity_poly.type
_entity_poly.pdbx_seq_one_letter_code
_entity_poly.pdbx_strand_id
1 'polypeptide(L)'
;MRLSGLGIWNLYFLIKFVLFSQGAISFDLFANLAFFCFLVISFDKVWLTRLKQAISVVIGIVLMYQDSWLPPISRLTKQADNLQDFSISYFFEIAFRLINLDFVFALFVAIVFYFLTVKWLRYTSLSVVGFIYVYWLGSTPLNDSSSPVLMATNEKAQTPVTVTQSAQQKTPDQQLGDFYQQQSQLISQFPKAFNGEPFDVVVLNICSLATADLNAIGVKPSSLFANFDILFSQFNSATSYSGPAAIRLLRASCGQTSQADLFKPARQECLLFNNLAELGFNTNVAMNHDGHFDDFIGLIRQYGGVSVPKLDFSNLKPAQYGFDGEPIYSDADILSNWSKKHQNSQQPQALYYNTISLHDGNQVAGRERMNSLASYPLRQQRLFDDIDTFIGQLESSGRNVLLVVVPEHGAALEGDKLQFAGLREIPSPSIVSVPAAVKFIGPKIQHSQLNEVNETMSYFSLSELINNAFELDIFAAKVPVKRVLDNLPTSEKVAENQDTVMMYFKNEPYIQLDGGEWTKYPGK
;
A
#
# COMPACT_ATOMS: atom_id res chain seq x y z
N MET A 1 -7.75 52.11 -14.72
CA MET A 1 -6.96 50.92 -14.35
C MET A 1 -5.54 51.37 -14.06
N ARG A 2 -5.05 51.16 -12.84
CA ARG A 2 -3.67 51.51 -12.45
C ARG A 2 -2.94 50.22 -12.05
N LEU A 3 -1.62 50.22 -12.12
CA LEU A 3 -0.78 49.12 -11.63
C LEU A 3 -0.44 49.43 -10.16
N SER A 4 -0.72 48.49 -9.25
CA SER A 4 -0.39 48.59 -7.83
C SER A 4 0.47 47.41 -7.38
N GLY A 5 1.25 47.58 -6.32
CA GLY A 5 1.95 46.46 -5.69
C GLY A 5 0.97 45.39 -5.17
N LEU A 6 1.38 44.12 -5.19
CA LEU A 6 0.50 42.97 -4.89
C LEU A 6 0.06 42.85 -3.42
N GLY A 7 0.63 43.65 -2.50
CA GLY A 7 0.35 43.53 -1.08
C GLY A 7 0.67 42.12 -0.56
N ILE A 8 -0.24 41.56 0.26
CA ILE A 8 -0.07 40.25 0.91
C ILE A 8 0.03 39.09 -0.09
N TRP A 9 -0.43 39.25 -1.32
CA TRP A 9 -0.27 38.23 -2.37
C TRP A 9 1.19 37.97 -2.75
N ASN A 10 2.10 38.90 -2.45
CA ASN A 10 3.53 38.59 -2.59
C ASN A 10 3.95 37.44 -1.65
N LEU A 11 3.38 37.38 -0.44
CA LEU A 11 3.68 36.30 0.49
C LEU A 11 3.19 34.95 -0.05
N TYR A 12 2.01 34.91 -0.68
CA TYR A 12 1.50 33.71 -1.36
C TYR A 12 2.49 33.18 -2.41
N PHE A 13 2.96 34.03 -3.33
CA PHE A 13 3.91 33.59 -4.36
C PHE A 13 5.27 33.20 -3.78
N LEU A 14 5.79 33.95 -2.80
CA LEU A 14 7.03 33.58 -2.12
C LEU A 14 6.96 32.21 -1.45
N ILE A 15 5.85 31.91 -0.77
CA ILE A 15 5.62 30.59 -0.18
C ILE A 15 5.61 29.53 -1.29
N LYS A 16 4.90 29.75 -2.40
CA LYS A 16 4.89 28.79 -3.53
C LYS A 16 6.28 28.59 -4.13
N PHE A 17 7.08 29.63 -4.28
CA PHE A 17 8.45 29.49 -4.80
C PHE A 17 9.34 28.68 -3.87
N VAL A 18 9.21 28.87 -2.55
CA VAL A 18 9.94 28.06 -1.56
C VAL A 18 9.47 26.61 -1.62
N LEU A 19 8.15 26.37 -1.62
CA LEU A 19 7.60 25.01 -1.72
C LEU A 19 8.04 24.31 -3.02
N PHE A 20 8.02 25.02 -4.15
CA PHE A 20 8.51 24.51 -5.43
C PHE A 20 10.01 24.18 -5.39
N SER A 21 10.83 25.07 -4.82
CA SER A 21 12.28 24.84 -4.70
C SER A 21 12.63 23.63 -3.84
N GLN A 22 11.74 23.24 -2.92
CA GLN A 22 11.86 22.05 -2.08
C GLN A 22 11.23 20.80 -2.73
N GLY A 23 10.61 20.93 -3.91
CA GLY A 23 9.85 19.85 -4.55
C GLY A 23 8.54 19.49 -3.84
N ALA A 24 8.06 20.32 -2.91
CA ALA A 24 6.85 20.07 -2.12
C ALA A 24 5.56 20.35 -2.91
N ILE A 25 5.64 21.08 -4.02
CA ILE A 25 4.57 21.29 -4.99
C ILE A 25 5.16 21.26 -6.40
N SER A 26 4.33 20.95 -7.38
CA SER A 26 4.57 21.33 -8.77
C SER A 26 4.31 22.85 -8.95
N PHE A 27 4.58 23.40 -10.13
CA PHE A 27 4.29 24.81 -10.38
C PHE A 27 3.85 25.05 -11.82
N ASP A 28 2.55 25.24 -12.03
CA ASP A 28 2.03 25.70 -13.32
C ASP A 28 2.40 27.18 -13.52
N LEU A 29 3.48 27.40 -14.28
CA LEU A 29 4.01 28.74 -14.53
C LEU A 29 2.96 29.66 -15.17
N PHE A 30 2.19 29.16 -16.12
CA PHE A 30 1.25 29.99 -16.89
C PHE A 30 0.04 30.37 -16.05
N ALA A 31 -0.54 29.42 -15.32
CA ALA A 31 -1.69 29.69 -14.46
C ALA A 31 -1.32 30.66 -13.32
N ASN A 32 -0.16 30.47 -12.69
CA ASN A 32 0.31 31.37 -11.63
C ASN A 32 0.70 32.75 -12.17
N LEU A 33 1.28 32.86 -13.38
CA LEU A 33 1.58 34.15 -14.00
C LEU A 33 0.31 34.90 -14.41
N ALA A 34 -0.69 34.21 -14.94
CA ALA A 34 -2.00 34.79 -15.23
C ALA A 34 -2.66 35.34 -13.95
N PHE A 35 -2.60 34.58 -12.85
CA PHE A 35 -3.07 35.03 -11.56
C PHE A 35 -2.29 36.24 -11.03
N PHE A 36 -0.96 36.24 -11.15
CA PHE A 36 -0.12 37.38 -10.82
C PHE A 36 -0.54 38.63 -11.60
N CYS A 37 -0.70 38.53 -12.92
CA CYS A 37 -1.16 39.62 -13.78
C CYS A 37 -2.54 40.15 -13.36
N PHE A 38 -3.50 39.27 -13.05
CA PHE A 38 -4.81 39.64 -12.53
C PHE A 38 -4.72 40.42 -11.22
N LEU A 39 -3.82 40.02 -10.31
CA LEU A 39 -3.64 40.68 -9.02
C LEU A 39 -3.07 42.10 -9.12
N VAL A 40 -2.24 42.39 -10.12
CA VAL A 40 -1.64 43.73 -10.34
C VAL A 40 -2.69 44.78 -10.73
N ILE A 41 -3.82 44.37 -11.31
CA ILE A 41 -4.91 45.24 -11.76
C ILE A 41 -5.56 45.95 -10.56
N SER A 42 -5.53 47.29 -10.51
CA SER A 42 -6.22 48.06 -9.48
C SER A 42 -7.50 48.74 -10.00
N PHE A 43 -8.53 48.77 -9.15
CA PHE A 43 -9.81 49.44 -9.41
C PHE A 43 -9.99 50.66 -8.50
N ASP A 44 -10.55 51.73 -9.05
CA ASP A 44 -10.78 52.96 -8.27
C ASP A 44 -11.97 52.83 -7.31
N LYS A 45 -12.92 51.90 -7.59
CA LYS A 45 -14.07 51.64 -6.71
C LYS A 45 -13.71 50.59 -5.65
N VAL A 46 -14.00 50.91 -4.39
CA VAL A 46 -13.69 50.05 -3.21
C VAL A 46 -14.40 48.70 -3.29
N TRP A 47 -15.66 48.65 -3.71
CA TRP A 47 -16.41 47.39 -3.80
C TRP A 47 -15.84 46.43 -4.85
N LEU A 48 -15.38 46.95 -6.00
CA LEU A 48 -14.69 46.15 -7.03
C LEU A 48 -13.38 45.59 -6.50
N THR A 49 -12.66 46.37 -5.69
CA THR A 49 -11.43 45.89 -5.03
C THR A 49 -11.72 44.77 -4.04
N ARG A 50 -12.75 44.89 -3.20
CA ARG A 50 -13.16 43.82 -2.27
C ARG A 50 -13.60 42.55 -3.00
N LEU A 51 -14.40 42.70 -4.06
CA LEU A 51 -14.82 41.58 -4.90
C LEU A 51 -13.62 40.89 -5.56
N LYS A 52 -12.67 41.67 -6.11
CA LYS A 52 -11.42 41.13 -6.67
C LYS A 52 -10.66 40.32 -5.62
N GLN A 53 -10.54 40.82 -4.38
CA GLN A 53 -9.84 40.11 -3.31
C GLN A 53 -10.55 38.80 -2.93
N ALA A 54 -11.89 38.80 -2.83
CA ALA A 54 -12.65 37.58 -2.58
C ALA A 54 -12.45 36.52 -3.69
N ILE A 55 -12.52 36.94 -4.96
CA ILE A 55 -12.23 36.07 -6.11
C ILE A 55 -10.78 35.59 -6.06
N SER A 56 -9.84 36.46 -5.70
CA SER A 56 -8.42 36.13 -5.61
C SER A 56 -8.15 35.06 -4.56
N VAL A 57 -8.83 35.10 -3.40
CA VAL A 57 -8.75 34.06 -2.38
C VAL A 57 -9.17 32.70 -2.95
N VAL A 58 -10.30 32.64 -3.65
CA VAL A 58 -10.77 31.40 -4.27
C VAL A 58 -9.77 30.89 -5.31
N ILE A 59 -9.33 31.75 -6.24
CA ILE A 59 -8.34 31.38 -7.27
C ILE A 59 -7.01 30.93 -6.64
N GLY A 60 -6.53 31.64 -5.62
CA GLY A 60 -5.30 31.29 -4.91
C GLY A 60 -5.37 29.93 -4.23
N ILE A 61 -6.50 29.59 -3.61
CA ILE A 61 -6.73 28.27 -3.02
C ILE A 61 -6.74 27.20 -4.12
N VAL A 62 -7.48 27.42 -5.20
CA VAL A 62 -7.58 26.47 -6.32
C VAL A 62 -6.21 26.23 -6.96
N LEU A 63 -5.43 27.28 -7.22
CA LEU A 63 -4.10 27.15 -7.80
C LEU A 63 -3.08 26.53 -6.84
N MET A 64 -3.16 26.81 -5.54
CA MET A 64 -2.32 26.12 -4.56
C MET A 64 -2.64 24.62 -4.52
N TYR A 65 -3.93 24.27 -4.54
CA TYR A 65 -4.37 22.88 -4.56
C TYR A 65 -3.96 22.18 -5.85
N GLN A 66 -4.16 22.81 -7.01
CA GLN A 66 -3.75 22.28 -8.32
C GLN A 66 -2.25 22.01 -8.40
N ASP A 67 -1.43 22.92 -7.87
CA ASP A 67 0.02 22.76 -7.85
C ASP A 67 0.48 21.74 -6.80
N SER A 68 -0.34 21.50 -5.76
CA SER A 68 -0.01 20.56 -4.70
C SER A 68 -0.10 19.11 -5.15
N TRP A 69 0.60 18.25 -4.42
CA TRP A 69 0.56 16.81 -4.56
C TRP A 69 -0.68 16.15 -3.90
N LEU A 70 -1.64 16.95 -3.42
CA LEU A 70 -2.80 16.44 -2.72
C LEU A 70 -3.72 15.65 -3.67
N PRO A 71 -4.30 14.52 -3.22
CA PRO A 71 -5.22 13.75 -4.03
C PRO A 71 -6.49 14.55 -4.34
N PRO A 72 -7.16 14.27 -5.49
CA PRO A 72 -8.46 14.83 -5.85
C PRO A 72 -9.48 14.75 -4.70
N ILE A 73 -10.20 15.83 -4.41
CA ILE A 73 -11.22 15.88 -3.32
C ILE A 73 -12.30 14.81 -3.52
N SER A 74 -12.58 14.43 -4.77
CA SER A 74 -13.50 13.34 -5.11
C SER A 74 -13.15 12.01 -4.45
N ARG A 75 -11.88 11.77 -4.12
CA ARG A 75 -11.45 10.55 -3.41
C ARG A 75 -11.91 10.53 -1.97
N LEU A 76 -11.88 11.68 -1.28
CA LEU A 76 -12.39 11.79 0.09
C LEU A 76 -13.90 11.49 0.15
N THR A 77 -14.65 11.86 -0.88
CA THR A 77 -16.09 11.58 -0.95
C THR A 77 -16.41 10.12 -1.28
N LYS A 78 -15.54 9.42 -2.04
CA LYS A 78 -15.72 8.00 -2.38
C LYS A 78 -15.55 7.06 -1.17
N GLN A 79 -14.84 7.50 -0.13
CA GLN A 79 -14.64 6.75 1.12
C GLN A 79 -15.49 7.26 2.29
N ALA A 80 -16.40 8.20 2.04
CA ALA A 80 -17.17 8.84 3.11
C ALA A 80 -18.06 7.87 3.88
N ASP A 81 -18.51 6.79 3.25
CA ASP A 81 -19.31 5.75 3.91
C ASP A 81 -18.48 5.00 4.96
N ASN A 82 -17.20 4.73 4.68
CA ASN A 82 -16.29 4.04 5.60
C ASN A 82 -15.86 4.91 6.80
N LEU A 83 -16.02 6.24 6.70
CA LEU A 83 -15.75 7.16 7.81
C LEU A 83 -16.81 7.08 8.92
N GLN A 84 -18.00 6.53 8.63
CA GLN A 84 -19.09 6.43 9.61
C GLN A 84 -18.78 5.43 10.72
N ASP A 85 -18.01 4.39 10.40
CA ASP A 85 -17.61 3.35 11.36
C ASP A 85 -16.46 3.82 12.26
N PHE A 86 -15.83 4.96 11.99
CA PHE A 86 -14.68 5.42 12.79
C PHE A 86 -15.13 5.91 14.18
N SER A 87 -14.38 5.54 15.20
CA SER A 87 -14.54 6.15 16.51
C SER A 87 -14.18 7.64 16.45
N ILE A 88 -14.93 8.48 17.17
CA ILE A 88 -14.71 9.95 17.27
C ILE A 88 -13.26 10.26 17.63
N SER A 89 -12.69 9.46 18.53
CA SER A 89 -11.33 9.60 19.00
C SER A 89 -10.27 9.37 17.92
N TYR A 90 -10.48 8.38 17.05
CA TYR A 90 -9.60 8.10 15.92
C TYR A 90 -9.75 9.17 14.83
N PHE A 91 -10.96 9.67 14.61
CA PHE A 91 -11.20 10.78 13.69
C PHE A 91 -10.36 12.02 14.05
N PHE A 92 -10.33 12.42 15.34
CA PHE A 92 -9.49 13.53 15.78
C PHE A 92 -8.00 13.25 15.60
N GLU A 93 -7.57 12.02 15.83
CA GLU A 93 -6.18 11.63 15.62
C GLU A 93 -5.75 11.87 14.17
N ILE A 94 -6.53 11.42 13.19
CA ILE A 94 -6.26 11.66 11.76
C ILE A 94 -6.26 13.18 11.47
N ALA A 95 -7.25 13.92 11.97
CA ALA A 95 -7.35 15.36 11.75
C ALA A 95 -6.12 16.13 12.22
N PHE A 96 -5.53 15.72 13.36
CA PHE A 96 -4.30 16.33 13.87
C PHE A 96 -3.05 15.90 13.09
N ARG A 97 -3.02 14.69 12.51
CA ARG A 97 -1.89 14.25 11.66
C ARG A 97 -1.72 15.08 10.39
N LEU A 98 -2.81 15.66 9.88
CA LEU A 98 -2.77 16.59 8.75
C LEU A 98 -2.07 17.93 9.07
N ILE A 99 -1.97 18.28 10.35
CA ILE A 99 -1.42 19.56 10.80
C ILE A 99 0.05 19.35 11.17
N ASN A 100 0.95 19.75 10.26
CA ASN A 100 2.36 19.82 10.58
C ASN A 100 2.67 21.16 11.29
N LEU A 101 3.01 21.07 12.58
CA LEU A 101 3.31 22.24 13.41
C LEU A 101 4.52 23.04 12.94
N ASP A 102 5.51 22.39 12.32
CA ASP A 102 6.68 23.09 11.75
C ASP A 102 6.26 23.96 10.58
N PHE A 103 5.35 23.47 9.72
CA PHE A 103 4.78 24.29 8.64
C PHE A 103 3.94 25.45 9.20
N VAL A 104 3.15 25.22 10.25
CA VAL A 104 2.37 26.29 10.90
C VAL A 104 3.30 27.36 11.48
N PHE A 105 4.37 26.94 12.17
CA PHE A 105 5.35 27.85 12.74
C PHE A 105 6.15 28.58 11.67
N ALA A 106 6.60 27.87 10.62
CA ALA A 106 7.28 28.48 9.48
C ALA A 106 6.39 29.50 8.76
N LEU A 107 5.11 29.18 8.56
CA LEU A 107 4.13 30.11 8.00
C LEU A 107 3.95 31.34 8.88
N PHE A 108 3.84 31.15 10.20
CA PHE A 108 3.76 32.25 11.16
C PHE A 108 5.00 33.15 11.09
N VAL A 109 6.21 32.55 11.12
CA VAL A 109 7.47 33.29 10.98
C VAL A 109 7.55 34.02 9.65
N ALA A 110 7.14 33.40 8.55
CA ALA A 110 7.11 34.03 7.23
C ALA A 110 6.17 35.24 7.17
N ILE A 111 4.99 35.13 7.79
CA ILE A 111 4.03 36.22 7.94
C ILE A 111 4.65 37.38 8.74
N VAL A 112 5.21 37.08 9.92
CA VAL A 112 5.85 38.10 10.78
C VAL A 112 7.00 38.78 10.06
N PHE A 113 7.90 38.00 9.45
CA PHE A 113 9.03 38.50 8.68
C PHE A 113 8.56 39.43 7.55
N TYR A 114 7.58 39.00 6.77
CA TYR A 114 7.00 39.82 5.70
C TYR A 114 6.48 41.16 6.22
N PHE A 115 5.72 41.17 7.31
CA PHE A 115 5.18 42.43 7.85
C PHE A 115 6.25 43.36 8.42
N LEU A 116 7.35 42.83 8.95
CA LEU A 116 8.47 43.65 9.45
C LEU A 116 9.26 44.31 8.33
N THR A 117 9.44 43.62 7.20
CA THR A 117 10.32 44.05 6.10
C THR A 117 9.60 44.69 4.92
N VAL A 118 8.25 44.63 4.86
CA VAL A 118 7.47 45.19 3.74
C VAL A 118 7.71 46.68 3.50
N LYS A 119 8.16 47.41 4.54
CA LYS A 119 8.53 48.83 4.43
C LYS A 119 9.90 49.06 3.78
N TRP A 120 10.76 48.04 3.74
CA TRP A 120 12.14 48.13 3.25
C TRP A 120 12.33 47.42 1.90
N LEU A 121 11.62 46.31 1.69
CA LEU A 121 11.76 45.48 0.48
C LEU A 121 10.61 45.70 -0.50
N ARG A 122 10.94 45.84 -1.79
CA ARG A 122 9.95 45.86 -2.87
C ARG A 122 9.56 44.43 -3.26
N TYR A 123 8.65 43.86 -2.48
CA TYR A 123 8.21 42.47 -2.63
C TYR A 123 7.66 42.09 -4.01
N THR A 124 7.01 43.03 -4.72
CA THR A 124 6.55 42.76 -6.08
C THR A 124 7.71 42.52 -7.07
N SER A 125 8.84 43.21 -6.90
CA SER A 125 10.05 42.94 -7.69
C SER A 125 10.62 41.56 -7.35
N LEU A 126 10.63 41.18 -6.06
CA LEU A 126 11.06 39.85 -5.64
C LEU A 126 10.16 38.75 -6.21
N SER A 127 8.84 38.96 -6.26
CA SER A 127 7.92 37.99 -6.87
C SER A 127 8.20 37.78 -8.36
N VAL A 128 8.50 38.85 -9.11
CA VAL A 128 8.90 38.77 -10.52
C VAL A 128 10.21 38.00 -10.68
N VAL A 129 11.21 38.26 -9.83
CA VAL A 129 12.47 37.48 -9.81
C VAL A 129 12.18 36.01 -9.48
N GLY A 130 11.25 35.73 -8.57
CA GLY A 130 10.82 34.37 -8.24
C GLY A 130 10.22 33.63 -9.43
N PHE A 131 9.39 34.28 -10.26
CA PHE A 131 8.91 33.68 -11.50
C PHE A 131 10.03 33.39 -12.51
N ILE A 132 11.01 34.30 -12.63
CA ILE A 132 12.21 34.06 -13.46
C ILE A 132 13.01 32.88 -12.92
N TYR A 133 13.16 32.78 -11.59
CA TYR A 133 13.84 31.69 -10.92
C TYR A 133 13.14 30.34 -11.14
N VAL A 134 11.81 30.28 -11.00
CA VAL A 134 11.01 29.08 -11.31
C VAL A 134 11.16 28.69 -12.77
N TYR A 135 11.06 29.65 -13.70
CA TYR A 135 11.28 29.38 -15.12
C TYR A 135 12.69 28.82 -15.37
N TRP A 136 13.72 29.38 -14.73
CA TRP A 136 15.10 28.91 -14.87
C TRP A 136 15.28 27.50 -14.29
N LEU A 137 14.83 27.24 -13.07
CA LEU A 137 14.85 25.89 -12.47
C LEU A 137 14.08 24.85 -13.28
N GLY A 138 12.91 25.23 -13.80
CA GLY A 138 12.08 24.35 -14.63
C GLY A 138 12.62 24.14 -16.05
N SER A 139 13.56 24.97 -16.51
CA SER A 139 14.19 24.89 -17.84
C SER A 139 15.63 24.38 -17.82
N THR A 140 16.30 24.40 -16.68
CA THR A 140 17.53 23.64 -16.49
C THR A 140 17.19 22.16 -16.43
N PRO A 141 17.70 21.31 -17.33
CA PRO A 141 17.64 19.88 -17.11
C PRO A 141 18.49 19.62 -15.87
N LEU A 142 17.83 19.36 -14.75
CA LEU A 142 18.47 18.61 -13.68
C LEU A 142 19.00 17.35 -14.38
N ASN A 143 20.24 16.98 -14.12
CA ASN A 143 20.80 15.70 -14.58
C ASN A 143 20.17 14.51 -13.82
N ASP A 144 18.90 14.64 -13.43
CA ASP A 144 17.97 13.55 -13.19
C ASP A 144 17.15 13.39 -14.46
N SER A 145 17.05 12.16 -14.94
CA SER A 145 16.37 11.80 -16.18
C SER A 145 14.84 11.94 -16.06
N SER A 146 14.34 13.16 -15.84
CA SER A 146 12.93 13.49 -15.66
C SER A 146 12.55 14.66 -16.57
N SER A 147 12.34 14.34 -17.86
CA SER A 147 11.53 15.19 -18.73
C SER A 147 10.12 14.59 -18.83
N PRO A 148 9.05 15.37 -18.62
CA PRO A 148 7.72 14.96 -19.05
C PRO A 148 7.71 14.98 -20.57
N VAL A 149 7.60 13.82 -21.21
CA VAL A 149 7.31 13.76 -22.63
C VAL A 149 5.81 13.98 -22.77
N LEU A 150 5.41 15.19 -23.16
CA LEU A 150 4.10 15.45 -23.72
C LEU A 150 4.00 14.65 -25.04
N MET A 151 3.37 13.48 -25.01
CA MET A 151 3.02 12.78 -26.25
C MET A 151 1.72 13.36 -26.78
N ALA A 152 1.87 14.25 -27.76
CA ALA A 152 0.76 14.72 -28.57
C ALA A 152 0.10 13.53 -29.30
N THR A 153 -1.17 13.28 -29.00
CA THR A 153 -2.06 12.48 -29.83
C THR A 153 -2.26 13.19 -31.16
N ASN A 154 -1.93 12.53 -32.28
CA ASN A 154 -2.44 12.93 -33.58
C ASN A 154 -2.71 11.73 -34.49
N GLU A 155 -3.86 11.83 -35.15
CA GLU A 155 -4.47 10.85 -36.03
C GLU A 155 -3.69 10.61 -37.34
N LYS A 156 -3.92 9.40 -37.87
CA LYS A 156 -3.76 8.87 -39.24
C LYS A 156 -3.07 9.75 -40.29
N ALA A 157 -1.93 9.24 -40.78
CA ALA A 157 -1.59 9.22 -42.21
C ALA A 157 -0.73 7.97 -42.53
N GLN A 158 -1.01 7.33 -43.66
CA GLN A 158 -0.36 6.11 -44.15
C GLN A 158 0.93 6.38 -44.96
N THR A 159 1.87 5.44 -44.81
CA THR A 159 3.01 4.99 -45.68
C THR A 159 4.26 5.87 -45.85
N PRO A 160 5.46 5.30 -46.17
CA PRO A 160 5.97 3.91 -46.07
C PRO A 160 7.26 3.76 -45.22
N VAL A 161 7.59 2.49 -44.94
CA VAL A 161 8.64 1.96 -44.05
C VAL A 161 10.08 2.38 -44.43
N THR A 162 10.86 2.81 -43.43
CA THR A 162 12.32 2.60 -43.37
C THR A 162 12.63 1.86 -42.08
N VAL A 163 13.09 0.62 -42.20
CA VAL A 163 13.46 -0.24 -41.08
C VAL A 163 14.79 0.25 -40.51
N THR A 164 14.72 0.83 -39.32
CA THR A 164 15.82 0.80 -38.35
C THR A 164 15.20 0.26 -37.08
N GLN A 165 15.66 -0.91 -36.61
CA GLN A 165 15.24 -1.50 -35.34
C GLN A 165 15.76 -0.63 -34.18
N SER A 166 15.12 0.51 -33.93
CA SER A 166 15.03 1.06 -32.59
C SER A 166 13.97 0.25 -31.86
N ALA A 167 14.32 -0.42 -30.76
CA ALA A 167 13.31 -0.98 -29.86
C ALA A 167 12.28 0.12 -29.58
N GLN A 168 11.04 -0.07 -30.04
CA GLN A 168 9.98 0.90 -29.78
C GLN A 168 9.87 1.02 -28.27
N GLN A 169 10.13 2.23 -27.77
CA GLN A 169 10.03 2.52 -26.35
C GLN A 169 8.56 2.37 -25.97
N LYS A 170 8.21 1.27 -25.29
CA LYS A 170 6.83 0.98 -24.86
C LYS A 170 6.30 2.12 -23.99
N THR A 171 5.03 2.47 -24.14
CA THR A 171 4.36 3.39 -23.21
C THR A 171 4.02 2.67 -21.90
N PRO A 172 3.76 3.40 -20.79
CA PRO A 172 3.29 2.80 -19.55
C PRO A 172 2.02 1.93 -19.76
N ASP A 173 1.02 2.42 -20.51
CA ASP A 173 -0.21 1.64 -20.77
C ASP A 173 0.07 0.35 -21.56
N GLN A 174 1.01 0.37 -22.50
CA GLN A 174 1.42 -0.82 -23.23
C GLN A 174 2.10 -1.84 -22.31
N GLN A 175 2.99 -1.39 -21.42
CA GLN A 175 3.63 -2.27 -20.45
C GLN A 175 2.60 -2.90 -19.50
N LEU A 176 1.65 -2.10 -19.00
CA LEU A 176 0.58 -2.60 -18.14
C LEU A 176 -0.32 -3.62 -18.86
N GLY A 177 -0.66 -3.36 -20.13
CA GLY A 177 -1.42 -4.30 -20.96
C GLY A 177 -0.66 -5.62 -21.19
N ASP A 178 0.62 -5.55 -21.50
CA ASP A 178 1.48 -6.73 -21.66
C ASP A 178 1.60 -7.52 -20.35
N PHE A 179 1.71 -6.84 -19.21
CA PHE A 179 1.71 -7.45 -17.90
C PHE A 179 0.45 -8.29 -17.68
N TYR A 180 -0.75 -7.72 -17.88
CA TYR A 180 -1.99 -8.48 -17.73
C TYR A 180 -2.10 -9.64 -18.72
N GLN A 181 -1.62 -9.45 -19.96
CA GLN A 181 -1.58 -10.54 -20.94
C GLN A 181 -0.71 -11.69 -20.45
N GLN A 182 0.48 -11.42 -19.91
CA GLN A 182 1.36 -12.45 -19.35
C GLN A 182 0.73 -13.12 -18.13
N GLN A 183 0.19 -12.34 -17.19
CA GLN A 183 -0.46 -12.85 -15.98
C GLN A 183 -1.66 -13.74 -16.30
N SER A 184 -2.42 -13.44 -17.35
CA SER A 184 -3.58 -14.24 -17.76
C SER A 184 -3.24 -15.68 -18.17
N GLN A 185 -1.98 -15.97 -18.48
CA GLN A 185 -1.50 -17.30 -18.87
C GLN A 185 -1.01 -18.13 -17.67
N LEU A 186 -0.86 -17.52 -16.50
CA LEU A 186 -0.32 -18.18 -15.30
C LEU A 186 -1.44 -18.93 -14.55
N ILE A 187 -1.21 -20.22 -14.33
CA ILE A 187 -2.10 -21.11 -13.56
C ILE A 187 -1.24 -22.15 -12.85
N SER A 188 -1.37 -22.27 -11.53
CA SER A 188 -0.70 -23.31 -10.75
C SER A 188 -1.32 -24.66 -11.05
N GLN A 189 -0.50 -25.64 -11.40
CA GLN A 189 -0.96 -26.99 -11.70
C GLN A 189 -0.80 -27.88 -10.46
N PHE A 190 -1.76 -27.80 -9.54
CA PHE A 190 -1.77 -28.70 -8.37
C PHE A 190 -1.94 -30.17 -8.80
N PRO A 191 -1.29 -31.12 -8.11
CA PRO A 191 -1.51 -32.54 -8.39
C PRO A 191 -2.96 -32.92 -8.11
N LYS A 192 -3.50 -33.89 -8.86
CA LYS A 192 -4.88 -34.39 -8.67
C LYS A 192 -5.06 -35.21 -7.39
N ALA A 193 -3.97 -35.76 -6.88
CA ALA A 193 -3.92 -36.53 -5.65
C ALA A 193 -2.50 -36.46 -5.09
N PHE A 194 -2.37 -36.52 -3.78
CA PHE A 194 -1.10 -36.54 -3.08
C PHE A 194 -1.04 -37.76 -2.15
N ASN A 195 -0.05 -38.63 -2.37
CA ASN A 195 0.15 -39.87 -1.61
C ASN A 195 1.44 -39.83 -0.76
N GLY A 196 1.99 -38.63 -0.53
CA GLY A 196 3.18 -38.41 0.28
C GLY A 196 2.88 -38.29 1.78
N GLU A 197 3.82 -37.76 2.55
CA GLU A 197 3.59 -37.52 3.99
C GLU A 197 2.58 -36.39 4.18
N PRO A 198 1.46 -36.63 4.89
CA PRO A 198 0.45 -35.60 5.14
C PRO A 198 1.02 -34.41 5.91
N PHE A 199 0.55 -33.21 5.60
CA PHE A 199 0.89 -31.97 6.30
C PHE A 199 -0.27 -30.98 6.27
N ASP A 200 -0.31 -30.08 7.25
CA ASP A 200 -1.26 -28.96 7.29
C ASP A 200 -0.69 -27.73 6.58
N VAL A 201 -1.54 -26.90 6.00
CA VAL A 201 -1.17 -25.60 5.43
C VAL A 201 -1.78 -24.50 6.30
N VAL A 202 -0.97 -23.59 6.81
CA VAL A 202 -1.44 -22.46 7.61
C VAL A 202 -0.97 -21.16 6.98
N VAL A 203 -1.92 -20.32 6.57
CA VAL A 203 -1.66 -19.01 5.98
C VAL A 203 -2.09 -17.94 6.97
N LEU A 204 -1.13 -17.18 7.50
CA LEU A 204 -1.34 -16.02 8.35
C LEU A 204 -1.30 -14.75 7.48
N ASN A 205 -2.47 -14.17 7.24
CA ASN A 205 -2.64 -12.93 6.49
C ASN A 205 -2.72 -11.74 7.46
N ILE A 206 -1.67 -10.91 7.47
CA ILE A 206 -1.48 -9.85 8.48
C ILE A 206 -1.79 -8.49 7.85
N CYS A 207 -2.80 -7.79 8.38
CA CYS A 207 -3.05 -6.41 7.97
C CYS A 207 -1.93 -5.47 8.47
N SER A 208 -1.57 -4.47 7.66
CA SER A 208 -0.76 -3.31 8.08
C SER A 208 0.68 -3.64 8.54
N LEU A 209 1.41 -4.37 7.72
CA LEU A 209 2.82 -4.73 7.92
C LEU A 209 3.60 -4.71 6.60
N ALA A 210 4.40 -3.65 6.38
CA ALA A 210 5.37 -3.58 5.29
C ALA A 210 6.80 -3.50 5.81
N THR A 211 7.75 -3.74 4.90
CA THR A 211 9.18 -3.58 5.20
C THR A 211 9.50 -2.15 5.63
N ALA A 212 8.82 -1.15 5.05
CA ALA A 212 8.96 0.25 5.45
C ALA A 212 8.51 0.49 6.90
N ASP A 213 7.41 -0.13 7.34
CA ASP A 213 6.91 0.00 8.71
C ASP A 213 7.88 -0.60 9.73
N LEU A 214 8.42 -1.80 9.43
CA LEU A 214 9.44 -2.44 10.26
C LEU A 214 10.70 -1.57 10.36
N ASN A 215 11.17 -1.01 9.24
CA ASN A 215 12.31 -0.11 9.23
C ASN A 215 12.06 1.16 10.07
N ALA A 216 10.85 1.73 10.02
CA ALA A 216 10.48 2.92 10.79
C ALA A 216 10.54 2.68 12.31
N ILE A 217 10.31 1.44 12.76
CA ILE A 217 10.42 1.04 14.17
C ILE A 217 11.78 0.39 14.51
N GLY A 218 12.74 0.39 13.58
CA GLY A 218 14.08 -0.16 13.78
C GLY A 218 14.17 -1.69 13.78
N VAL A 219 13.13 -2.38 13.29
CA VAL A 219 13.09 -3.85 13.17
C VAL A 219 13.49 -4.26 11.75
N LYS A 220 14.45 -5.17 11.62
CA LYS A 220 14.84 -5.73 10.32
C LYS A 220 13.99 -6.98 10.02
N PRO A 221 13.41 -7.12 8.80
CA PRO A 221 12.67 -8.32 8.43
C PRO A 221 13.46 -9.63 8.65
N SER A 222 14.74 -9.67 8.30
CA SER A 222 15.58 -10.86 8.50
C SER A 222 15.83 -11.22 9.96
N SER A 223 15.78 -10.24 10.87
CA SER A 223 15.84 -10.50 12.31
C SER A 223 14.51 -10.97 12.87
N LEU A 224 13.41 -10.38 12.40
CA LEU A 224 12.05 -10.74 12.81
C LEU A 224 11.69 -12.19 12.41
N PHE A 225 12.09 -12.59 11.20
CA PHE A 225 11.83 -13.92 10.65
C PHE A 225 13.03 -14.87 10.78
N ALA A 226 13.96 -14.63 11.72
CA ALA A 226 15.18 -15.43 11.86
C ALA A 226 14.92 -16.94 12.13
N ASN A 227 13.76 -17.27 12.72
CA ASN A 227 13.35 -18.64 13.01
C ASN A 227 12.55 -19.30 11.85
N PHE A 228 12.42 -18.63 10.70
CA PHE A 228 11.79 -19.14 9.48
C PHE A 228 12.83 -19.73 8.52
N ASP A 229 12.36 -20.47 7.51
CA ASP A 229 13.24 -21.11 6.53
C ASP A 229 13.46 -20.24 5.28
N ILE A 230 12.47 -19.42 4.91
CA ILE A 230 12.47 -18.57 3.71
C ILE A 230 11.90 -17.20 4.05
N LEU A 231 12.55 -16.13 3.58
CA LEU A 231 12.06 -14.76 3.62
C LEU A 231 12.07 -14.17 2.20
N PHE A 232 10.92 -13.76 1.71
CA PHE A 232 10.79 -12.94 0.50
C PHE A 232 10.91 -11.47 0.89
N SER A 233 12.08 -10.88 0.64
CA SER A 233 12.38 -9.50 1.03
C SER A 233 11.71 -8.46 0.12
N GLN A 234 11.30 -8.87 -1.09
CA GLN A 234 10.64 -8.06 -2.12
C GLN A 234 9.29 -8.66 -2.55
N PHE A 235 8.41 -8.98 -1.60
CA PHE A 235 7.06 -9.44 -1.91
C PHE A 235 6.14 -8.25 -2.22
N ASN A 236 5.52 -8.24 -3.40
CA ASN A 236 4.53 -7.24 -3.80
C ASN A 236 3.12 -7.73 -3.43
N SER A 237 2.45 -7.02 -2.53
CA SER A 237 1.05 -7.29 -2.18
C SER A 237 0.05 -6.83 -3.25
N ALA A 238 0.51 -6.13 -4.29
CA ALA A 238 -0.29 -5.70 -5.44
C ALA A 238 -1.50 -4.80 -5.13
N THR A 239 -1.67 -4.35 -3.88
CA THR A 239 -2.71 -3.42 -3.44
C THR A 239 -2.39 -2.93 -2.03
N SER A 240 -2.98 -1.80 -1.64
CA SER A 240 -2.90 -1.29 -0.27
C SER A 240 -4.22 -1.36 0.50
N TYR A 241 -5.22 -2.08 -0.03
CA TYR A 241 -6.51 -2.33 0.62
C TYR A 241 -6.65 -3.78 1.10
N SER A 242 -7.24 -3.97 2.28
CA SER A 242 -7.34 -5.27 2.97
C SER A 242 -8.17 -6.28 2.21
N GLY A 243 -9.40 -5.90 1.80
CA GLY A 243 -10.28 -6.77 1.01
C GLY A 243 -9.63 -7.25 -0.29
N PRO A 244 -9.14 -6.35 -1.16
CA PRO A 244 -8.39 -6.71 -2.34
C PRO A 244 -7.17 -7.61 -2.06
N ALA A 245 -6.37 -7.32 -1.03
CA ALA A 245 -5.19 -8.13 -0.70
C ALA A 245 -5.59 -9.57 -0.32
N ALA A 246 -6.62 -9.72 0.51
CA ALA A 246 -7.18 -11.02 0.87
C ALA A 246 -7.71 -11.79 -0.35
N ILE A 247 -8.44 -11.12 -1.25
CA ILE A 247 -8.95 -11.78 -2.48
C ILE A 247 -7.78 -12.20 -3.38
N ARG A 248 -6.75 -11.35 -3.57
CA ARG A 248 -5.57 -11.67 -4.39
C ARG A 248 -4.80 -12.88 -3.83
N LEU A 249 -4.65 -12.97 -2.51
CA LEU A 249 -4.06 -14.12 -1.83
C LEU A 249 -4.91 -15.39 -2.00
N LEU A 250 -6.23 -15.30 -1.80
CA LEU A 250 -7.12 -16.45 -1.96
C LEU A 250 -7.23 -16.91 -3.42
N ARG A 251 -6.94 -16.02 -4.37
CA ARG A 251 -6.83 -16.28 -5.82
C ARG A 251 -5.39 -16.54 -6.30
N ALA A 252 -4.47 -16.86 -5.39
CA ALA A 252 -3.05 -16.96 -5.69
C ALA A 252 -2.69 -17.97 -6.79
N SER A 253 -3.55 -18.94 -7.11
CA SER A 253 -3.24 -20.00 -8.08
C SER A 253 -3.38 -19.57 -9.55
N CYS A 254 -3.66 -18.30 -9.81
CA CYS A 254 -3.57 -17.68 -11.14
C CYS A 254 -2.77 -16.38 -11.08
N GLY A 255 -2.32 -15.89 -12.23
CA GLY A 255 -1.63 -14.60 -12.32
C GLY A 255 -2.49 -13.41 -11.90
N GLN A 256 -1.83 -12.30 -11.61
CA GLN A 256 -2.44 -11.06 -11.13
C GLN A 256 -3.45 -10.47 -12.13
N THR A 257 -4.69 -10.26 -11.67
CA THR A 257 -5.73 -9.55 -12.43
C THR A 257 -5.74 -8.06 -12.11
N SER A 258 -6.40 -7.28 -12.98
CA SER A 258 -6.74 -5.89 -12.68
C SER A 258 -7.62 -5.77 -11.42
N GLN A 259 -7.65 -4.59 -10.80
CA GLN A 259 -8.56 -4.31 -9.68
C GLN A 259 -10.03 -4.55 -10.06
N ALA A 260 -10.45 -4.18 -11.27
CA ALA A 260 -11.82 -4.36 -11.73
C ALA A 260 -12.18 -5.84 -11.92
N ASP A 261 -11.26 -6.65 -12.43
CA ASP A 261 -11.48 -8.09 -12.64
C ASP A 261 -11.41 -8.89 -11.33
N LEU A 262 -10.77 -8.34 -10.30
CA LEU A 262 -10.70 -8.96 -8.97
C LEU A 262 -12.10 -9.19 -8.37
N PHE A 263 -13.06 -8.33 -8.68
CA PHE A 263 -14.46 -8.42 -8.23
C PHE A 263 -15.40 -9.09 -9.25
N LYS A 264 -14.85 -9.83 -10.21
CA LYS A 264 -15.60 -10.77 -11.06
C LYS A 264 -15.44 -12.20 -10.52
N PRO A 265 -16.36 -13.13 -10.84
CA PRO A 265 -16.18 -14.55 -10.50
C PRO A 265 -14.84 -15.08 -11.05
N ALA A 266 -14.07 -15.77 -10.22
CA ALA A 266 -12.86 -16.46 -10.63
C ALA A 266 -13.15 -17.89 -11.08
N ARG A 267 -12.25 -18.45 -11.90
CA ARG A 267 -12.22 -19.89 -12.17
C ARG A 267 -11.82 -20.65 -10.91
N GLN A 268 -12.32 -21.86 -10.74
CA GLN A 268 -12.13 -22.64 -9.50
C GLN A 268 -10.65 -22.95 -9.24
N GLU A 269 -9.90 -23.26 -10.31
CA GLU A 269 -8.47 -23.54 -10.28
C GLU A 269 -7.61 -22.33 -9.84
N CYS A 270 -8.16 -21.11 -9.86
CA CYS A 270 -7.46 -19.94 -9.34
C CYS A 270 -7.56 -19.83 -7.81
N LEU A 271 -8.52 -20.51 -7.19
CA LEU A 271 -8.80 -20.41 -5.75
C LEU A 271 -7.88 -21.37 -4.98
N LEU A 272 -6.87 -20.84 -4.30
CA LEU A 272 -5.85 -21.61 -3.61
C LEU A 272 -6.45 -22.63 -2.63
N PHE A 273 -7.44 -22.20 -1.83
CA PHE A 273 -8.07 -23.08 -0.86
C PHE A 273 -8.99 -24.13 -1.49
N ASN A 274 -9.49 -23.91 -2.71
CA ASN A 274 -10.24 -24.94 -3.43
C ASN A 274 -9.28 -26.00 -3.98
N ASN A 275 -8.13 -25.59 -4.51
CA ASN A 275 -7.08 -26.53 -4.92
C ASN A 275 -6.62 -27.42 -3.75
N LEU A 276 -6.46 -26.84 -2.54
CA LEU A 276 -6.18 -27.61 -1.33
C LEU A 276 -7.35 -28.53 -0.94
N ALA A 277 -8.60 -28.07 -1.03
CA ALA A 277 -9.77 -28.89 -0.74
C ALA A 277 -9.88 -30.10 -1.69
N GLU A 278 -9.57 -29.92 -2.99
CA GLU A 278 -9.52 -31.01 -3.98
C GLU A 278 -8.45 -32.06 -3.66
N LEU A 279 -7.36 -31.63 -3.00
CA LEU A 279 -6.33 -32.52 -2.45
C LEU A 279 -6.73 -33.20 -1.12
N GLY A 280 -7.95 -32.97 -0.64
CA GLY A 280 -8.50 -33.61 0.56
C GLY A 280 -8.31 -32.81 1.85
N PHE A 281 -7.84 -31.57 1.80
CA PHE A 281 -7.72 -30.72 2.98
C PHE A 281 -9.10 -30.30 3.50
N ASN A 282 -9.26 -30.30 4.82
CA ASN A 282 -10.35 -29.58 5.47
C ASN A 282 -9.98 -28.10 5.57
N THR A 283 -10.68 -27.24 4.82
CA THR A 283 -10.40 -25.81 4.80
C THR A 283 -11.09 -25.09 5.95
N ASN A 284 -10.37 -24.16 6.57
CA ASN A 284 -10.80 -23.42 7.74
C ASN A 284 -10.52 -21.93 7.55
N VAL A 285 -11.39 -21.10 8.09
CA VAL A 285 -11.16 -19.67 8.25
C VAL A 285 -11.25 -19.31 9.72
N ALA A 286 -10.29 -18.53 10.22
CA ALA A 286 -10.33 -17.91 11.53
C ALA A 286 -9.86 -16.45 11.45
N MET A 287 -10.32 -15.62 12.39
CA MET A 287 -9.98 -14.21 12.46
C MET A 287 -9.92 -13.77 13.92
N ASN A 288 -9.13 -12.74 14.24
CA ASN A 288 -9.15 -12.12 15.58
C ASN A 288 -10.10 -10.91 15.69
N HIS A 289 -10.94 -10.70 14.69
CA HIS A 289 -11.92 -9.63 14.60
C HIS A 289 -13.21 -10.18 13.99
N ASP A 290 -14.28 -9.41 14.02
CA ASP A 290 -15.60 -9.83 13.51
C ASP A 290 -15.77 -9.67 11.99
N GLY A 291 -14.85 -8.94 11.33
CA GLY A 291 -14.76 -8.79 9.88
C GLY A 291 -15.92 -8.03 9.25
N HIS A 292 -16.62 -7.19 10.02
CA HIS A 292 -17.77 -6.41 9.52
C HIS A 292 -17.35 -5.20 8.69
N PHE A 293 -16.25 -4.54 9.08
CA PHE A 293 -15.78 -3.33 8.40
C PHE A 293 -15.49 -3.58 6.92
N ASP A 294 -15.99 -2.70 6.06
CA ASP A 294 -15.89 -2.78 4.58
C ASP A 294 -16.41 -4.13 4.01
N ASP A 295 -17.30 -4.81 4.73
CA ASP A 295 -17.83 -6.15 4.42
C ASP A 295 -16.71 -7.18 4.13
N PHE A 296 -15.63 -7.17 4.91
CA PHE A 296 -14.48 -8.05 4.68
C PHE A 296 -14.86 -9.54 4.56
N ILE A 297 -15.75 -10.02 5.45
CA ILE A 297 -16.26 -11.41 5.37
C ILE A 297 -17.04 -11.66 4.08
N GLY A 298 -17.89 -10.73 3.65
CA GLY A 298 -18.63 -10.83 2.40
C GLY A 298 -17.69 -10.91 1.20
N LEU A 299 -16.66 -10.04 1.17
CA LEU A 299 -15.65 -10.02 0.12
C LEU A 299 -14.91 -11.35 -0.02
N ILE A 300 -14.38 -11.91 1.06
CA ILE A 300 -13.62 -13.18 0.97
C ILE A 300 -14.52 -14.38 0.68
N ARG A 301 -15.79 -14.36 1.11
CA ARG A 301 -16.78 -15.39 0.74
C ARG A 301 -17.09 -15.34 -0.75
N GLN A 302 -17.46 -14.15 -1.24
CA GLN A 302 -17.92 -13.97 -2.61
C GLN A 302 -16.79 -14.11 -3.63
N TYR A 303 -15.62 -13.57 -3.33
CA TYR A 303 -14.54 -13.46 -4.31
C TYR A 303 -13.33 -14.33 -3.98
N GLY A 304 -13.11 -14.67 -2.71
CA GLY A 304 -12.02 -15.55 -2.28
C GLY A 304 -12.38 -17.04 -2.24
N GLY A 305 -13.66 -17.40 -2.37
CA GLY A 305 -14.09 -18.80 -2.44
C GLY A 305 -14.01 -19.56 -1.12
N VAL A 306 -13.82 -18.87 0.01
CA VAL A 306 -13.73 -19.49 1.34
C VAL A 306 -15.05 -19.42 2.10
N SER A 307 -15.31 -20.42 2.94
CA SER A 307 -16.44 -20.40 3.87
C SER A 307 -16.00 -19.90 5.24
N VAL A 308 -16.56 -18.78 5.68
CA VAL A 308 -16.30 -18.23 7.02
C VAL A 308 -17.34 -18.79 7.99
N PRO A 309 -16.96 -19.55 9.02
CA PRO A 309 -17.90 -20.04 10.02
C PRO A 309 -18.48 -18.87 10.83
N LYS A 310 -19.51 -19.14 11.64
CA LYS A 310 -19.90 -18.17 12.67
C LYS A 310 -18.73 -18.03 13.65
N LEU A 311 -18.15 -16.84 13.70
CA LEU A 311 -17.08 -16.50 14.65
C LEU A 311 -17.68 -16.43 16.06
N ASP A 312 -16.98 -17.00 17.03
CA ASP A 312 -17.40 -17.03 18.44
C ASP A 312 -16.22 -16.62 19.33
N PHE A 313 -16.40 -15.49 20.00
CA PHE A 313 -15.42 -14.90 20.89
C PHE A 313 -15.91 -14.82 22.35
N SER A 314 -17.03 -15.48 22.68
CA SER A 314 -17.70 -15.38 23.98
C SER A 314 -16.82 -15.70 25.18
N ASN A 315 -15.81 -16.56 25.00
CA ASN A 315 -14.88 -16.98 26.04
C ASN A 315 -13.53 -16.24 26.01
N LEU A 316 -13.38 -15.23 25.14
CA LEU A 316 -12.14 -14.48 24.95
C LEU A 316 -12.27 -13.05 25.48
N LYS A 317 -11.16 -12.51 25.94
CA LYS A 317 -11.06 -11.10 26.32
C LYS A 317 -10.44 -10.31 25.17
N PRO A 318 -10.92 -9.10 24.88
CA PRO A 318 -10.30 -8.22 23.90
C PRO A 318 -8.83 -7.97 24.28
N ALA A 319 -7.94 -8.14 23.31
CA ALA A 319 -6.53 -7.78 23.39
C ALA A 319 -6.30 -6.32 22.95
N GLN A 320 -7.12 -5.85 22.01
CA GLN A 320 -7.16 -4.49 21.50
C GLN A 320 -8.61 -4.09 21.19
N TYR A 321 -8.82 -2.83 20.87
CA TYR A 321 -10.05 -2.31 20.27
C TYR A 321 -9.69 -1.64 18.95
N GLY A 322 -10.48 -1.90 17.91
CA GLY A 322 -10.27 -1.37 16.58
C GLY A 322 -10.45 0.15 16.50
N PHE A 323 -10.15 0.70 15.33
CA PHE A 323 -10.40 2.11 15.01
C PHE A 323 -11.90 2.48 15.08
N ASP A 324 -12.75 1.48 14.90
CA ASP A 324 -14.21 1.49 15.01
C ASP A 324 -14.72 1.28 16.45
N GLY A 325 -13.84 0.84 17.37
CA GLY A 325 -14.17 0.55 18.76
C GLY A 325 -14.59 -0.90 19.02
N GLU A 326 -14.65 -1.74 17.98
CA GLU A 326 -14.98 -3.16 18.13
C GLU A 326 -13.80 -3.97 18.70
N PRO A 327 -14.05 -5.09 19.40
CA PRO A 327 -12.99 -5.84 20.05
C PRO A 327 -12.12 -6.61 19.05
N ILE A 328 -10.81 -6.58 19.28
CA ILE A 328 -9.81 -7.40 18.58
C ILE A 328 -9.19 -8.34 19.62
N TYR A 329 -9.17 -9.62 19.31
CA TYR A 329 -8.76 -10.68 20.23
C TYR A 329 -7.29 -11.05 20.09
N SER A 330 -6.76 -11.75 21.10
CA SER A 330 -5.38 -12.26 21.12
C SER A 330 -5.15 -13.23 19.96
N ASP A 331 -4.10 -13.00 19.16
CA ASP A 331 -3.77 -13.87 18.03
C ASP A 331 -3.41 -15.27 18.53
N ALA A 332 -2.66 -15.34 19.63
CA ALA A 332 -2.28 -16.60 20.26
C ALA A 332 -3.50 -17.40 20.73
N ASP A 333 -4.53 -16.76 21.31
CA ASP A 333 -5.72 -17.47 21.80
C ASP A 333 -6.53 -18.09 20.66
N ILE A 334 -6.73 -17.35 19.57
CA ILE A 334 -7.47 -17.83 18.40
C ILE A 334 -6.74 -18.99 17.74
N LEU A 335 -5.44 -18.82 17.47
CA LEU A 335 -4.60 -19.83 16.82
C LEU A 335 -4.44 -21.08 17.70
N SER A 336 -4.29 -20.92 19.02
CA SER A 336 -4.24 -22.03 19.98
C SER A 336 -5.55 -22.81 20.00
N ASN A 337 -6.70 -22.12 19.99
CA ASN A 337 -8.01 -22.77 19.98
C ASN A 337 -8.23 -23.55 18.68
N TRP A 338 -7.82 -22.99 17.54
CA TRP A 338 -7.85 -23.70 16.27
C TRP A 338 -6.96 -24.95 16.30
N SER A 339 -5.72 -24.83 16.77
CA SER A 339 -4.78 -25.96 16.85
C SER A 339 -5.31 -27.10 17.72
N LYS A 340 -5.78 -26.78 18.93
CA LYS A 340 -6.37 -27.77 19.86
C LYS A 340 -7.57 -28.50 19.26
N LYS A 341 -8.42 -27.80 18.51
CA LYS A 341 -9.59 -28.41 17.85
C LYS A 341 -9.21 -29.45 16.79
N HIS A 342 -8.05 -29.28 16.15
CA HIS A 342 -7.62 -30.11 15.02
C HIS A 342 -6.42 -31.01 15.31
N GLN A 343 -5.85 -30.97 16.51
CA GLN A 343 -4.65 -31.72 16.90
C GLN A 343 -4.75 -33.23 16.58
N ASN A 344 -5.92 -33.83 16.82
CA ASN A 344 -6.17 -35.26 16.60
C ASN A 344 -6.79 -35.58 15.22
N SER A 345 -6.90 -34.59 14.33
CA SER A 345 -7.46 -34.80 13.00
C SER A 345 -6.51 -35.63 12.14
N GLN A 346 -7.03 -36.71 11.54
CA GLN A 346 -6.32 -37.50 10.55
C GLN A 346 -6.34 -36.85 9.16
N GLN A 347 -7.30 -35.95 8.93
CA GLN A 347 -7.40 -35.19 7.69
C GLN A 347 -6.45 -33.99 7.74
N PRO A 348 -5.68 -33.70 6.67
CA PRO A 348 -4.92 -32.46 6.55
C PRO A 348 -5.81 -31.23 6.71
N GLN A 349 -5.31 -30.19 7.38
CA GLN A 349 -6.02 -28.93 7.57
C GLN A 349 -5.39 -27.82 6.73
N ALA A 350 -6.21 -26.98 6.12
CA ALA A 350 -5.79 -25.74 5.49
C ALA A 350 -6.44 -24.57 6.21
N LEU A 351 -5.66 -23.70 6.87
CA LEU A 351 -6.17 -22.53 7.58
C LEU A 351 -5.84 -21.24 6.83
N TYR A 352 -6.88 -20.45 6.54
CA TYR A 352 -6.75 -19.02 6.27
C TYR A 352 -7.02 -18.26 7.57
N TYR A 353 -6.00 -17.61 8.12
CA TYR A 353 -6.11 -16.77 9.30
C TYR A 353 -5.91 -15.32 8.92
N ASN A 354 -6.84 -14.44 9.31
CA ASN A 354 -6.69 -13.00 9.12
C ASN A 354 -6.60 -12.27 10.46
N THR A 355 -5.68 -11.31 10.55
CA THR A 355 -5.50 -10.49 11.74
C THR A 355 -5.37 -9.01 11.40
N ILE A 356 -6.07 -8.19 12.18
CA ILE A 356 -5.99 -6.73 12.11
C ILE A 356 -5.22 -6.13 13.29
N SER A 357 -4.42 -6.92 14.01
CA SER A 357 -3.67 -6.48 15.19
C SER A 357 -2.76 -5.26 14.95
N LEU A 358 -2.31 -5.04 13.72
CA LEU A 358 -1.45 -3.91 13.36
C LEU A 358 -2.18 -2.75 12.66
N HIS A 359 -3.49 -2.86 12.45
CA HIS A 359 -4.27 -1.81 11.79
C HIS A 359 -4.14 -0.46 12.52
N ASP A 360 -4.09 0.63 11.73
CA ASP A 360 -4.06 1.99 12.25
C ASP A 360 -5.34 2.28 13.07
N GLY A 361 -5.19 3.01 14.17
CA GLY A 361 -6.27 3.40 15.08
C GLY A 361 -6.50 2.45 16.24
N ASN A 362 -5.96 1.23 16.18
CA ASN A 362 -6.12 0.24 17.23
C ASN A 362 -5.56 0.71 18.58
N GLN A 363 -6.30 0.42 19.65
CA GLN A 363 -5.96 0.73 21.03
C GLN A 363 -5.71 -0.53 21.83
N VAL A 364 -4.60 -0.59 22.57
CA VAL A 364 -4.25 -1.76 23.39
C VAL A 364 -5.17 -1.83 24.61
N ALA A 365 -5.85 -2.96 24.80
CA ALA A 365 -6.78 -3.13 25.91
C ALA A 365 -6.07 -3.03 27.27
N GLY A 366 -6.71 -2.38 28.24
CA GLY A 366 -6.17 -2.20 29.59
C GLY A 366 -4.99 -1.23 29.70
N ARG A 367 -4.69 -0.44 28.67
CA ARG A 367 -3.70 0.64 28.69
C ARG A 367 -4.34 2.01 28.47
N GLU A 368 -3.62 3.06 28.86
CA GLU A 368 -3.97 4.42 28.47
C GLU A 368 -3.93 4.57 26.94
N ARG A 369 -4.76 5.46 26.41
CA ARG A 369 -4.85 5.73 24.97
C ARG A 369 -3.50 6.20 24.44
N MET A 370 -3.06 5.59 23.35
CA MET A 370 -1.86 5.99 22.62
C MET A 370 -2.27 6.33 21.18
N ASN A 371 -1.59 7.29 20.57
CA ASN A 371 -1.72 7.45 19.12
C ASN A 371 -1.16 6.19 18.43
N SER A 372 -1.63 5.89 17.23
CA SER A 372 -1.34 4.62 16.57
C SER A 372 0.13 4.44 16.23
N LEU A 373 0.84 5.54 15.92
CA LEU A 373 2.28 5.52 15.63
C LEU A 373 3.06 5.08 16.88
N ALA A 374 2.72 5.63 18.05
CA ALA A 374 3.34 5.28 19.32
C ALA A 374 2.97 3.87 19.78
N SER A 375 1.75 3.39 19.47
CA SER A 375 1.31 2.04 19.85
C SER A 375 1.81 0.94 18.91
N TYR A 376 2.20 1.27 17.67
CA TYR A 376 2.57 0.27 16.66
C TYR A 376 3.73 -0.65 17.08
N PRO A 377 4.87 -0.18 17.62
CA PRO A 377 5.95 -1.07 18.04
C PRO A 377 5.49 -2.10 19.09
N LEU A 378 4.65 -1.68 20.05
CA LEU A 378 4.10 -2.56 21.07
C LEU A 378 3.15 -3.61 20.48
N ARG A 379 2.30 -3.22 19.53
CA ARG A 379 1.37 -4.13 18.85
C ARG A 379 2.11 -5.11 17.93
N GLN A 380 3.14 -4.64 17.22
CA GLN A 380 4.01 -5.45 16.38
C GLN A 380 4.74 -6.49 17.22
N GLN A 381 5.37 -6.10 18.32
CA GLN A 381 6.02 -7.04 19.22
C GLN A 381 5.04 -8.10 19.72
N ARG A 382 3.87 -7.69 20.23
CA ARG A 382 2.85 -8.61 20.73
C ARG A 382 2.37 -9.61 19.68
N LEU A 383 2.09 -9.16 18.45
CA LEU A 383 1.65 -10.05 17.37
C LEU A 383 2.71 -11.13 17.09
N PHE A 384 3.99 -10.77 17.05
CA PHE A 384 5.05 -11.73 16.77
C PHE A 384 5.37 -12.63 17.97
N ASP A 385 5.23 -12.15 19.21
CA ASP A 385 5.25 -13.00 20.42
C ASP A 385 4.11 -14.05 20.39
N ASP A 386 2.92 -13.66 19.92
CA ASP A 386 1.77 -14.54 19.77
C ASP A 386 1.99 -15.57 18.64
N ILE A 387 2.58 -15.15 17.51
CA ILE A 387 2.97 -16.06 16.41
C ILE A 387 4.04 -17.05 16.86
N ASP A 388 5.07 -16.60 17.60
CA ASP A 388 6.12 -17.48 18.14
C ASP A 388 5.54 -18.50 19.12
N THR A 389 4.58 -18.09 19.95
CA THR A 389 3.83 -19.00 20.84
C THR A 389 3.11 -20.07 20.04
N PHE A 390 2.43 -19.69 18.95
CA PHE A 390 1.74 -20.63 18.07
C PHE A 390 2.72 -21.57 17.35
N ILE A 391 3.85 -21.07 16.84
CA ILE A 391 4.91 -21.88 16.24
C ILE A 391 5.40 -22.95 17.23
N GLY A 392 5.68 -22.57 18.48
CA GLY A 392 6.10 -23.52 19.51
C GLY A 392 5.07 -24.61 19.81
N GLN A 393 3.78 -24.29 19.72
CA GLN A 393 2.70 -25.29 19.83
C GLN A 393 2.66 -26.24 18.64
N LEU A 394 2.83 -25.72 17.41
CA LEU A 394 2.90 -26.55 16.21
C LEU A 394 4.11 -27.49 16.26
N GLU A 395 5.29 -26.99 16.64
CA GLU A 395 6.51 -27.80 16.82
C GLU A 395 6.30 -28.90 17.87
N SER A 396 5.66 -28.57 19.00
CA SER A 396 5.35 -29.53 20.07
C SER A 396 4.29 -30.56 19.69
N SER A 397 3.46 -30.28 18.68
CA SER A 397 2.40 -31.20 18.22
C SER A 397 2.95 -32.43 17.47
N GLY A 398 4.17 -32.33 16.93
CA GLY A 398 4.77 -33.34 16.07
C GLY A 398 4.13 -33.46 14.68
N ARG A 399 3.15 -32.60 14.33
CA ARG A 399 2.53 -32.57 13.01
C ARG A 399 3.44 -31.89 11.99
N ASN A 400 3.31 -32.30 10.73
CA ASN A 400 3.91 -31.57 9.62
C ASN A 400 3.03 -30.36 9.28
N VAL A 401 3.62 -29.17 9.20
CA VAL A 401 2.91 -27.91 8.89
C VAL A 401 3.75 -27.04 7.97
N LEU A 402 3.15 -26.59 6.87
CA LEU A 402 3.63 -25.49 6.04
C LEU A 402 2.99 -24.19 6.55
N LEU A 403 3.76 -23.38 7.26
CA LEU A 403 3.35 -22.07 7.77
C LEU A 403 3.80 -20.97 6.82
N VAL A 404 2.86 -20.18 6.33
CA VAL A 404 3.08 -19.02 5.45
C VAL A 404 2.60 -17.77 6.15
N VAL A 405 3.48 -16.79 6.34
CA VAL A 405 3.15 -15.44 6.78
C VAL A 405 3.19 -14.53 5.58
N VAL A 406 2.07 -13.87 5.27
CA VAL A 406 1.95 -12.97 4.11
C VAL A 406 1.15 -11.74 4.52
N PRO A 407 1.78 -10.56 4.62
CA PRO A 407 1.02 -9.36 4.94
C PRO A 407 0.13 -8.89 3.79
N GLU A 408 -0.97 -8.23 4.14
CA GLU A 408 -1.91 -7.64 3.17
C GLU A 408 -1.31 -6.44 2.45
N HIS A 409 -0.67 -5.56 3.22
CA HIS A 409 -0.08 -4.28 2.82
C HIS A 409 0.52 -3.62 4.07
N GLY A 410 1.25 -2.52 3.88
CA GLY A 410 1.81 -1.69 4.95
C GLY A 410 0.80 -0.83 5.69
N ALA A 411 1.19 -0.40 6.89
CA ALA A 411 0.46 0.53 7.74
C ALA A 411 0.64 2.00 7.34
N ALA A 412 1.60 2.28 6.45
CA ALA A 412 2.02 3.64 6.10
C ALA A 412 2.43 4.45 7.34
N LEU A 413 3.24 3.86 8.23
CA LEU A 413 3.67 4.52 9.47
C LEU A 413 4.37 5.85 9.23
N GLU A 414 5.13 5.93 8.15
CA GLU A 414 5.71 7.17 7.66
C GLU A 414 4.98 7.58 6.37
N GLY A 415 4.63 8.86 6.28
CA GLY A 415 4.14 9.44 5.04
C GLY A 415 5.25 9.72 4.03
N ASP A 416 4.83 10.18 2.86
CA ASP A 416 5.65 10.67 1.76
C ASP A 416 5.07 11.98 1.20
N LYS A 417 5.55 12.41 0.03
CA LYS A 417 5.14 13.67 -0.60
C LYS A 417 3.69 13.68 -1.08
N LEU A 418 3.10 12.53 -1.40
CA LEU A 418 1.73 12.41 -1.88
C LEU A 418 0.74 12.06 -0.76
N GLN A 419 1.19 11.33 0.26
CA GLN A 419 0.33 10.78 1.30
C GLN A 419 0.91 10.94 2.69
N PHE A 420 0.12 11.45 3.64
CA PHE A 420 0.53 11.55 5.04
C PHE A 420 0.48 10.20 5.76
N ALA A 421 1.14 10.09 6.92
CA ALA A 421 1.20 8.85 7.69
C ALA A 421 -0.19 8.29 8.05
N GLY A 422 -0.40 7.01 7.78
CA GLY A 422 -1.67 6.27 7.91
C GLY A 422 -2.55 6.30 6.65
N LEU A 423 -2.27 7.19 5.68
CA LEU A 423 -3.04 7.24 4.43
C LEU A 423 -2.48 6.22 3.41
N ARG A 424 -3.37 5.41 2.84
CA ARG A 424 -2.99 4.30 1.94
C ARG A 424 -3.82 4.21 0.67
N GLU A 425 -4.38 5.33 0.23
CA GLU A 425 -5.14 5.46 -1.02
C GLU A 425 -4.36 5.13 -2.29
N ILE A 426 -3.07 5.50 -2.33
CA ILE A 426 -2.16 5.12 -3.40
C ILE A 426 -1.38 3.89 -2.92
N PRO A 427 -1.35 2.80 -3.69
CA PRO A 427 -0.58 1.61 -3.35
C PRO A 427 0.92 1.86 -3.63
N SER A 428 1.53 2.74 -2.82
CA SER A 428 2.91 3.18 -3.02
C SER A 428 3.90 2.03 -2.82
N PRO A 429 5.13 2.11 -3.39
CA PRO A 429 6.13 1.07 -3.20
C PRO A 429 6.43 0.74 -1.74
N SER A 430 6.36 1.74 -0.84
CA SER A 430 6.61 1.57 0.59
C SER A 430 5.51 0.77 1.30
N ILE A 431 4.27 0.86 0.81
CA ILE A 431 3.10 0.19 1.37
C ILE A 431 2.97 -1.23 0.81
N VAL A 432 3.20 -1.43 -0.49
CA VAL A 432 2.98 -2.74 -1.13
C VAL A 432 4.18 -3.69 -1.08
N SER A 433 5.35 -3.21 -0.62
CA SER A 433 6.52 -4.06 -0.42
C SER A 433 6.50 -4.64 1.00
N VAL A 434 5.98 -5.86 1.12
CA VAL A 434 5.76 -6.54 2.39
C VAL A 434 6.76 -7.69 2.60
N PRO A 435 7.11 -8.04 3.85
CA PRO A 435 7.91 -9.23 4.13
C PRO A 435 7.00 -10.46 4.20
N ALA A 436 7.10 -11.36 3.22
CA ALA A 436 6.44 -12.67 3.27
C ALA A 436 7.45 -13.74 3.70
N ALA A 437 7.05 -14.67 4.57
CA ALA A 437 7.95 -15.68 5.12
C ALA A 437 7.30 -17.07 5.17
N VAL A 438 8.12 -18.11 5.07
CA VAL A 438 7.68 -19.51 5.09
C VAL A 438 8.51 -20.31 6.09
N LYS A 439 7.83 -21.15 6.88
CA LYS A 439 8.43 -22.10 7.81
C LYS A 439 7.83 -23.49 7.61
N PHE A 440 8.68 -24.49 7.55
CA PHE A 440 8.31 -25.90 7.45
C PHE A 440 8.50 -26.54 8.82
N ILE A 441 7.43 -26.94 9.48
CA ILE A 441 7.46 -27.50 10.84
C ILE A 441 7.22 -29.00 10.72
N GLY A 442 8.11 -29.83 11.24
CA GLY A 442 7.90 -31.28 11.26
C GLY A 442 9.13 -32.04 11.76
N PRO A 443 8.95 -33.25 12.35
CA PRO A 443 10.03 -33.98 13.02
C PRO A 443 11.15 -34.45 12.06
N LYS A 444 10.86 -34.52 10.76
CA LYS A 444 11.79 -34.96 9.72
C LYS A 444 12.40 -33.80 8.93
N ILE A 445 11.94 -32.55 9.13
CA ILE A 445 12.42 -31.38 8.40
C ILE A 445 13.84 -31.04 8.83
N GLN A 446 14.69 -30.79 7.84
CA GLN A 446 16.05 -30.29 8.06
C GLN A 446 16.07 -28.79 7.81
N HIS A 447 16.12 -28.03 8.90
CA HIS A 447 16.26 -26.59 8.84
C HIS A 447 17.66 -26.19 8.36
N SER A 448 17.71 -25.25 7.43
CA SER A 448 18.93 -24.54 7.03
C SER A 448 18.95 -23.14 7.64
N GLN A 449 19.98 -22.34 7.33
CA GLN A 449 19.89 -20.90 7.55
C GLN A 449 18.73 -20.29 6.74
N LEU A 450 18.20 -19.16 7.21
CA LEU A 450 17.17 -18.38 6.52
C LEU A 450 17.56 -18.12 5.07
N ASN A 451 16.73 -18.54 4.13
CA ASN A 451 16.93 -18.28 2.71
C ASN A 451 16.24 -16.97 2.33
N GLU A 452 17.02 -15.91 2.11
CA GLU A 452 16.49 -14.62 1.64
C GLU A 452 16.36 -14.61 0.11
N VAL A 453 15.14 -14.36 -0.39
CA VAL A 453 14.80 -14.19 -1.80
C VAL A 453 14.61 -12.71 -2.08
N ASN A 454 15.42 -12.16 -2.99
CA ASN A 454 15.49 -10.72 -3.25
C ASN A 454 14.80 -10.30 -4.56
N GLU A 455 14.46 -11.28 -5.40
CA GLU A 455 13.64 -11.08 -6.59
C GLU A 455 12.23 -10.64 -6.20
N THR A 456 11.59 -9.85 -7.06
CA THR A 456 10.20 -9.44 -6.82
C THR A 456 9.27 -10.63 -7.03
N MET A 457 8.58 -11.01 -5.96
CA MET A 457 7.60 -12.09 -5.93
C MET A 457 6.21 -11.55 -5.62
N SER A 458 5.16 -12.32 -5.92
CA SER A 458 3.79 -12.01 -5.50
C SER A 458 3.02 -13.32 -5.30
N TYR A 459 1.69 -13.25 -5.17
CA TYR A 459 0.83 -14.36 -4.74
C TYR A 459 0.99 -15.63 -5.59
N PHE A 460 1.17 -15.50 -6.91
CA PHE A 460 1.39 -16.65 -7.79
C PHE A 460 2.64 -17.46 -7.40
N SER A 461 3.73 -16.78 -7.03
CA SER A 461 4.95 -17.42 -6.55
C SER A 461 4.73 -18.18 -5.23
N LEU A 462 3.84 -17.72 -4.35
CA LEU A 462 3.47 -18.46 -3.13
C LEU A 462 2.65 -19.70 -3.44
N SER A 463 1.71 -19.61 -4.39
CA SER A 463 0.95 -20.78 -4.85
C SER A 463 1.87 -21.84 -5.45
N GLU A 464 2.83 -21.43 -6.30
CA GLU A 464 3.85 -22.34 -6.85
C GLU A 464 4.76 -22.93 -5.76
N LEU A 465 5.15 -22.15 -4.74
CA LEU A 465 5.91 -22.69 -3.60
C LEU A 465 5.13 -23.77 -2.85
N ILE A 466 3.83 -23.54 -2.59
CA ILE A 466 2.95 -24.52 -1.95
C ILE A 466 2.82 -25.76 -2.85
N ASN A 467 2.68 -25.57 -4.17
CA ASN A 467 2.62 -26.67 -5.14
C ASN A 467 3.92 -27.50 -5.13
N ASN A 468 5.09 -26.83 -5.15
CA ASN A 468 6.40 -27.47 -5.06
C ASN A 468 6.56 -28.30 -3.78
N ALA A 469 5.97 -27.87 -2.65
CA ALA A 469 5.99 -28.64 -1.41
C ALA A 469 5.31 -30.02 -1.56
N PHE A 470 4.24 -30.11 -2.37
CA PHE A 470 3.59 -31.38 -2.73
C PHE A 470 4.43 -32.18 -3.72
N GLU A 471 4.92 -31.57 -4.80
CA GLU A 471 5.69 -32.28 -5.82
C GLU A 471 6.99 -32.90 -5.27
N LEU A 472 7.62 -32.22 -4.32
CA LEU A 472 8.85 -32.65 -3.67
C LEU A 472 8.61 -33.62 -2.51
N ASP A 473 7.36 -33.81 -2.09
CA ASP A 473 6.99 -34.53 -0.86
C ASP A 473 7.89 -34.10 0.32
N ILE A 474 7.90 -32.78 0.56
CA ILE A 474 8.95 -32.10 1.35
C ILE A 474 9.07 -32.64 2.79
N PHE A 475 8.02 -33.27 3.31
CA PHE A 475 7.98 -33.85 4.66
C PHE A 475 8.37 -35.34 4.71
N ALA A 476 8.40 -36.06 3.59
CA ALA A 476 8.77 -37.49 3.53
C ALA A 476 10.27 -37.74 3.40
N ALA A 477 10.94 -36.91 2.62
CA ALA A 477 12.34 -37.08 2.28
C ALA A 477 13.21 -36.02 2.97
N LYS A 478 14.52 -36.28 3.08
CA LYS A 478 15.52 -35.28 3.48
C LYS A 478 15.81 -34.31 2.32
N VAL A 479 14.76 -33.74 1.73
CA VAL A 479 14.87 -32.73 0.68
C VAL A 479 15.18 -31.41 1.36
N PRO A 480 16.25 -30.69 0.97
CA PRO A 480 16.53 -29.37 1.51
C PRO A 480 15.35 -28.43 1.22
N VAL A 481 14.84 -27.74 2.25
CA VAL A 481 13.71 -26.80 2.14
C VAL A 481 13.89 -25.82 0.97
N LYS A 482 15.12 -25.35 0.74
CA LYS A 482 15.46 -24.44 -0.37
C LYS A 482 14.97 -24.92 -1.75
N ARG A 483 14.83 -26.22 -1.98
CA ARG A 483 14.36 -26.79 -3.27
C ARG A 483 12.96 -26.32 -3.65
N VAL A 484 12.12 -25.90 -2.70
CA VAL A 484 10.79 -25.33 -3.02
C VAL A 484 10.87 -24.00 -3.78
N LEU A 485 12.06 -23.36 -3.78
CA LEU A 485 12.32 -22.12 -4.51
C LEU A 485 12.72 -22.36 -5.98
N ASP A 486 12.94 -23.61 -6.37
CA ASP A 486 13.35 -23.94 -7.73
C ASP A 486 12.28 -23.47 -8.73
N ASN A 487 12.68 -22.68 -9.72
CA ASN A 487 11.84 -22.17 -10.81
C ASN A 487 10.60 -21.37 -10.38
N LEU A 488 10.60 -20.74 -9.19
CA LEU A 488 9.50 -19.85 -8.82
C LEU A 488 9.39 -18.66 -9.79
N PRO A 489 8.19 -18.33 -10.27
CA PRO A 489 7.98 -17.23 -11.19
C PRO A 489 8.16 -15.90 -10.45
N THR A 490 8.99 -15.03 -11.00
CA THR A 490 9.07 -13.62 -10.56
C THR A 490 7.88 -12.83 -11.09
N SER A 491 7.56 -11.70 -10.45
CA SER A 491 6.51 -10.79 -10.91
C SER A 491 7.03 -9.36 -11.06
N GLU A 492 6.45 -8.60 -11.98
CA GLU A 492 6.62 -7.15 -11.99
C GLU A 492 5.90 -6.52 -10.79
N LYS A 493 6.43 -5.42 -10.27
CA LYS A 493 5.80 -4.68 -9.15
C LYS A 493 4.69 -3.78 -9.69
N VAL A 494 3.52 -4.36 -9.93
CA VAL A 494 2.28 -3.67 -10.27
C VAL A 494 1.32 -3.75 -9.08
N ALA A 495 0.76 -2.63 -8.67
CA ALA A 495 -0.22 -2.59 -7.58
C ALA A 495 -1.38 -1.66 -7.91
N GLU A 496 -2.57 -2.06 -7.49
CA GLU A 496 -3.80 -1.35 -7.82
C GLU A 496 -4.73 -1.22 -6.63
N ASN A 497 -5.38 -0.07 -6.57
CA ASN A 497 -6.58 0.17 -5.79
C ASN A 497 -7.69 0.61 -6.76
N GLN A 498 -8.88 0.94 -6.23
CA GLN A 498 -9.90 1.56 -7.06
C GLN A 498 -9.35 2.84 -7.72
N ASP A 499 -9.47 2.90 -9.05
CA ASP A 499 -9.07 4.03 -9.88
C ASP A 499 -7.59 4.46 -9.71
N THR A 500 -6.71 3.56 -9.26
CA THR A 500 -5.29 3.87 -9.03
C THR A 500 -4.41 2.71 -9.41
N VAL A 501 -3.39 2.98 -10.22
CA VAL A 501 -2.37 1.99 -10.58
C VAL A 501 -1.01 2.55 -10.24
N MET A 502 -0.17 1.74 -9.61
CA MET A 502 1.25 1.97 -9.42
C MET A 502 2.02 0.86 -10.11
N MET A 503 3.04 1.21 -10.90
CA MET A 503 3.95 0.21 -11.45
C MET A 503 5.35 0.78 -11.64
N TYR A 504 6.33 -0.10 -11.80
CA TYR A 504 7.68 0.30 -12.17
C TYR A 504 7.81 0.39 -13.69
N PHE A 505 8.11 1.59 -14.20
CA PHE A 505 8.38 1.85 -15.60
C PHE A 505 9.79 2.41 -15.73
N LYS A 506 10.65 1.72 -16.50
CA LYS A 506 12.09 2.04 -16.61
C LYS A 506 12.81 2.12 -15.26
N ASN A 507 12.52 1.16 -14.37
CA ASN A 507 13.08 1.07 -13.01
C ASN A 507 12.70 2.20 -12.06
N GLU A 508 11.74 3.06 -12.42
CA GLU A 508 11.21 4.10 -11.55
C GLU A 508 9.73 3.84 -11.25
N PRO A 509 9.23 4.15 -10.04
CA PRO A 509 7.82 4.03 -9.74
C PRO A 509 7.02 5.12 -10.47
N TYR A 510 5.96 4.70 -11.15
CA TYR A 510 4.99 5.55 -11.82
C TYR A 510 3.60 5.28 -11.26
N ILE A 511 2.76 6.30 -11.26
CA ILE A 511 1.37 6.21 -10.84
C ILE A 511 0.43 6.79 -11.89
N GLN A 512 -0.74 6.16 -11.99
CA GLN A 512 -1.90 6.65 -12.72
C GLN A 512 -3.05 6.82 -11.72
N LEU A 513 -3.65 8.01 -11.72
CA LEU A 513 -4.79 8.35 -10.86
C LEU A 513 -6.01 8.59 -11.74
N ASP A 514 -7.12 7.92 -11.42
CA ASP A 514 -8.44 8.08 -12.04
C ASP A 514 -8.42 7.95 -13.59
N GLY A 515 -7.57 7.06 -14.10
CA GLY A 515 -7.38 6.82 -15.55
C GLY A 515 -6.72 7.98 -16.30
N GLY A 516 -6.13 8.93 -15.57
CA GLY A 516 -5.43 10.07 -16.15
C GLY A 516 -4.04 9.73 -16.70
N GLU A 517 -3.21 10.75 -16.86
CA GLU A 517 -1.83 10.62 -17.33
C GLU A 517 -0.94 9.91 -16.30
N TRP A 518 0.02 9.13 -16.79
CA TRP A 518 1.06 8.53 -15.95
C TRP A 518 2.05 9.58 -15.49
N THR A 519 2.28 9.63 -14.18
CA THR A 519 3.26 10.53 -13.56
C THR A 519 4.27 9.73 -12.76
N LYS A 520 5.52 10.19 -12.74
CA LYS A 520 6.54 9.59 -11.87
C LYS A 520 6.13 9.81 -10.42
N TYR A 521 6.17 8.76 -9.62
CA TYR A 521 5.88 8.84 -8.20
C TYR A 521 6.97 9.65 -7.50
N PRO A 522 6.64 10.79 -6.87
CA PRO A 522 7.63 11.58 -6.16
C PRO A 522 8.00 10.84 -4.87
N GLY A 523 9.18 10.23 -4.85
CA GLY A 523 9.74 9.61 -3.65
C GLY A 523 9.92 10.62 -2.50
N LYS A 524 10.39 10.14 -1.34
CA LYS A 524 10.62 10.97 -0.15
C LYS A 524 11.39 12.26 -0.42
#